data_AF-A0A352JXD8-F1
#
_entry.id   AF-A0A352JXD8-F1
#
_cell.length_a   1.000
_cell.length_b   1.000
_cell.length_c   1.000
_cell.angle_alpha   90.00
_cell.angle_beta   90.00
_cell.angle_gamma   90.00
#
_symmetry.space_group_name_H-M   'P 1'
#
loop_
_entity.id
_entity.type
_entity.pdbx_description
1 polymer ?
#
loop_
_entity_poly.entity_id
_entity_poly.type
_entity_poly.pdbx_seq_one_letter_code
_entity_poly.pdbx_strand_id
1 'polypeptide(L)' 'MSEQVSEAENALTVSSLAALLTQALTEFFPRAVTLDAEISNFKTYPSGHWYFSLTD' A
#
# COMPACT_ATOMS: atom_id res chain seq x y z
N MET A 1 41.34 -0.54 -4.21
CA MET A 1 40.44 0.39 -3.50
C MET A 1 39.54 1.04 -4.53
N SER A 2 38.25 1.07 -4.21
CA SER A 2 37.10 1.50 -5.02
C SER A 2 36.44 0.39 -5.86
N GLU A 3 35.75 -0.52 -5.16
CA GLU A 3 34.56 -1.18 -5.69
C GLU A 3 33.47 -0.10 -5.84
N GLN A 4 33.24 0.34 -7.07
CA GLN A 4 32.01 1.07 -7.40
C GLN A 4 30.86 0.06 -7.34
N VAL A 5 30.22 -0.05 -6.17
CA VAL A 5 28.98 -0.80 -6.01
C VAL A 5 27.94 -0.14 -6.92
N SER A 6 27.56 -0.85 -7.97
CA SER A 6 26.48 -0.51 -8.89
C SER A 6 25.16 -0.41 -8.14
N GLU A 7 24.76 0.79 -7.72
CA GLU A 7 23.45 1.07 -7.09
C GLU A 7 22.25 0.64 -7.95
N ALA A 8 22.47 0.26 -9.21
CA ALA A 8 21.46 -0.18 -10.16
C ALA A 8 21.00 -1.65 -9.97
N GLU A 9 21.65 -2.47 -9.14
CA GLU A 9 21.30 -3.90 -9.02
C GLU A 9 20.03 -4.20 -8.21
N ASN A 10 19.44 -3.20 -7.53
CA ASN A 10 18.26 -3.38 -6.67
C ASN A 10 17.09 -2.44 -6.98
N ALA A 11 16.98 -1.94 -8.22
CA ALA A 11 15.83 -1.13 -8.61
C ALA A 11 14.58 -2.03 -8.78
N LEU A 12 13.66 -1.97 -7.82
CA LEU A 12 12.35 -2.62 -7.96
C LEU A 12 11.49 -1.84 -8.94
N THR A 13 10.81 -2.57 -9.83
CA THR A 13 9.69 -1.98 -10.57
C THR A 13 8.54 -1.69 -9.61
N VAL A 14 7.65 -0.77 -10.01
CA VAL A 14 6.44 -0.46 -9.23
C VAL A 14 5.60 -1.72 -8.97
N SER A 15 5.51 -2.61 -9.96
CA SER A 15 4.78 -3.88 -9.81
C SER A 15 5.46 -4.83 -8.84
N SER A 16 6.78 -4.95 -8.88
CA SER A 16 7.54 -5.80 -7.93
C SER A 16 7.41 -5.29 -6.50
N LEU A 17 7.51 -3.97 -6.29
CA LEU A 17 7.30 -3.36 -4.98
C LEU A 17 5.88 -3.57 -4.47
N ALA A 18 4.86 -3.36 -5.32
CA ALA A 18 3.46 -3.58 -4.96
C ALA A 18 3.18 -5.05 -4.57
N ALA A 19 3.80 -6.00 -5.28
CA ALA A 19 3.68 -7.42 -4.97
C ALA A 19 4.31 -7.76 -3.61
N LEU A 20 5.51 -7.26 -3.33
CA LEU A 20 6.18 -7.47 -2.04
C LEU A 20 5.38 -6.86 -0.87
N LEU A 21 4.84 -5.65 -1.04
CA LEU A 21 3.98 -5.03 -0.03
C LEU A 21 2.71 -5.86 0.21
N THR A 22 2.07 -6.33 -0.86
CA THR A 22 0.87 -7.17 -0.74
C THR A 22 1.17 -8.46 0.00
N GLN A 23 2.30 -9.10 -0.30
CA GLN A 23 2.75 -10.31 0.38
C GLN A 23 3.00 -10.06 1.86
N ALA A 24 3.78 -9.03 2.20
CA ALA A 24 4.06 -8.69 3.59
C ALA A 24 2.78 -8.39 4.38
N LEU A 25 1.87 -7.58 3.83
CA LEU A 25 0.60 -7.27 4.48
C LEU A 25 -0.25 -8.53 4.71
N THR A 26 -0.27 -9.45 3.75
CA THR A 26 -1.03 -10.71 3.88
C THR A 26 -0.43 -11.62 4.96
N GLU A 27 0.88 -11.64 5.09
CA GLU A 27 1.59 -12.42 6.11
C GLU A 27 1.35 -11.86 7.53
N PHE A 28 1.43 -10.54 7.70
CA PHE A 28 1.24 -9.88 9.00
C PHE A 28 -0.23 -9.80 9.42
N PHE A 29 -1.16 -9.73 8.46
CA PHE A 29 -2.61 -9.63 8.71
C PHE A 29 -3.34 -10.79 8.01
N PRO A 30 -3.17 -12.05 8.46
CA PRO A 30 -3.72 -13.23 7.81
C PRO A 30 -5.25 -13.33 7.92
N ARG A 31 -5.87 -12.44 8.70
CA ARG A 31 -7.32 -12.36 8.89
C ARG A 31 -7.75 -10.90 8.71
N ALA A 32 -9.04 -10.72 8.45
CA ALA A 32 -9.64 -9.40 8.40
C ALA A 32 -9.31 -8.60 9.67
N VAL A 33 -8.84 -7.37 9.49
CA VAL A 33 -8.58 -6.42 10.57
C VAL A 33 -9.83 -5.55 10.72
N THR A 34 -10.28 -5.39 11.97
CA THR A 34 -11.35 -4.44 12.31
C THR A 34 -10.71 -3.16 12.83
N LEU A 35 -11.14 -2.03 12.30
CA LEU A 35 -10.67 -0.71 12.69
C LEU A 35 -11.84 0.06 13.29
N ASP A 36 -11.60 0.74 14.41
CA ASP A 36 -12.47 1.77 14.96
C ASP A 36 -11.92 3.11 14.50
N ALA A 37 -12.68 3.85 13.68
CA ALA A 37 -12.22 5.07 13.02
C ALA A 37 -13.40 5.94 12.58
N GLU A 38 -13.16 7.24 12.46
CA GLU A 38 -14.10 8.21 11.91
C GLU A 38 -13.97 8.32 10.38
N ILE A 39 -15.11 8.38 9.68
CA ILE A 39 -15.13 8.64 8.24
C ILE A 39 -15.04 10.16 8.00
N SER A 40 -14.07 10.57 7.19
CA SER A 40 -13.90 11.96 6.76
C SER A 40 -13.85 12.08 5.22
N ASN A 41 -14.04 13.29 4.70
CA ASN A 41 -13.89 13.61 3.26
C ASN A 41 -14.69 12.69 2.32
N PHE A 42 -15.91 12.32 2.70
CA PHE A 42 -16.77 11.42 1.93
C PHE A 42 -17.23 12.06 0.61
N LYS A 43 -16.99 11.37 -0.51
CA LYS A 43 -17.37 11.76 -1.87
C LYS A 43 -18.05 10.61 -2.59
N THR A 44 -19.21 10.90 -3.17
CA THR A 44 -19.94 9.97 -4.03
C THR A 44 -19.90 10.46 -5.47
N TYR A 45 -19.68 9.54 -6.40
CA TYR A 45 -19.71 9.82 -7.83
C TYR A 45 -20.81 9.01 -8.50
N PRO A 46 -21.45 9.53 -9.58
CA PRO A 46 -22.45 8.79 -10.35
C PRO A 46 -21.97 7.46 -10.95
N SER A 47 -20.65 7.23 -11.00
CA SER A 47 -20.04 5.96 -11.38
C SER A 47 -20.32 4.80 -10.41
N GLY A 48 -20.86 5.09 -9.22
CA GLY A 48 -21.18 4.09 -8.20
C GLY A 48 -20.05 3.81 -7.20
N HIS A 49 -18.91 4.50 -7.33
CA HIS A 49 -17.82 4.39 -6.36
C HIS A 49 -17.91 5.49 -5.29
N TRP A 50 -17.70 5.10 -4.04
CA TRP A 50 -17.56 6.01 -2.91
C TRP A 50 -16.10 6.08 -2.51
N TYR A 51 -15.63 7.30 -2.29
CA TYR A 51 -14.29 7.57 -1.80
C TYR A 51 -14.41 8.30 -0.48
N PHE A 52 -13.66 7.84 0.51
CA PHE A 52 -13.61 8.46 1.82
C PHE A 52 -12.24 8.27 2.44
N SER A 53 -11.96 9.06 3.46
CA SER A 53 -10.77 8.95 4.30
C SER A 53 -11.19 8.41 5.67
N LEU A 54 -10.27 7.71 6.34
CA LEU A 54 -10.43 7.26 7.73
C LEU A 54 -9.46 8.03 8.61
N THR A 55 -9.92 8.50 9.77
CA THR A 55 -9.14 9.21 10.79
C THR A 55 -9.41 8.60 12.16
N ASP A 56 -8.43 8.66 13.08
CA ASP A 56 -8.65 8.35 14.50
C ASP A 56 -9.48 9.44 15.20
#